data_AF-A0A3R6V6U0-F1
#
_entry.id   AF-A0A3R6V6U0-F1
#
_cell.length_a   1.000
_cell.length_b   1.000
_cell.length_c   1.000
_cell.angle_alpha   90.00
_cell.angle_beta   90.00
_cell.angle_gamma   90.00
#
_symmetry.space_group_name_H-M   'P 1'
#
loop_
_entity.id
_entity.type
_entity.pdbx_description
1 polymer ?
#
loop_
_entity_poly.entity_id
_entity_poly.type
_entity_poly.pdbx_seq_one_letter_code
_entity_poly.pdbx_strand_id
1 'polypeptide(L)'
;MLDEENVSYLAKDMGIMITPEELTSDAELGRELADRVGFKNAALSPHLTHTVQLPSVSMNDFGDTVIVIKNEVEFRRRIIAAVKQLGDHCIMGDIRYHELEDRVDPSTLSKHCVSLVSSGCGDNKELSKNWLSENETFDVSMLDGIENIYWRGCLDKYDRFAKQKEWRVCWLPSELNYEAKILHVGSLEDIIDIVPTKDIRRYLLKKYSGYVPGIITNNRRTIAGTESYGAFKTRMRDIDGTGEFVMEIG
;
A
#
# COMPACT_ATOMS: atom_id res chain seq x y z
N MET A 1 1.88 22.58 -0.72
CA MET A 1 0.56 22.41 -0.08
C MET A 1 0.81 21.82 1.29
N LEU A 2 0.23 22.41 2.33
CA LEU A 2 0.32 21.84 3.68
C LEU A 2 -0.50 20.55 3.73
N ASP A 3 -0.28 19.77 4.77
CA ASP A 3 -1.07 18.58 5.06
C ASP A 3 -1.92 18.86 6.30
N GLU A 4 -3.07 19.50 6.10
CA GLU A 4 -3.93 20.02 7.15
C GLU A 4 -4.49 18.90 8.05
N GLU A 5 -4.70 17.70 7.50
CA GLU A 5 -5.09 16.50 8.26
C GLU A 5 -4.01 16.18 9.32
N ASN A 6 -2.75 16.07 8.88
CA ASN A 6 -1.65 15.75 9.79
C ASN A 6 -1.30 16.90 10.74
N VAL A 7 -1.40 18.16 10.29
CA VAL A 7 -1.18 19.33 11.17
C VAL A 7 -2.23 19.37 12.29
N SER A 8 -3.51 19.25 11.95
CA SER A 8 -4.61 19.20 12.94
C SER A 8 -4.43 18.03 13.91
N TYR A 9 -4.13 16.84 13.40
CA TYR A 9 -3.90 15.65 14.23
C TYR A 9 -2.76 15.85 15.24
N LEU A 10 -1.62 16.39 14.79
CA LEU A 10 -0.47 16.63 15.66
C LEU A 10 -0.68 17.81 16.62
N ALA A 11 -1.44 18.83 16.22
CA ALA A 11 -1.82 19.94 17.10
C ALA A 11 -2.70 19.46 18.27
N LYS A 12 -3.58 18.48 18.02
CA LYS A 12 -4.40 17.86 19.05
C LYS A 12 -3.57 17.19 20.15
N ASP A 13 -2.47 16.54 19.79
CA ASP A 13 -1.52 15.96 20.75
C ASP A 13 -0.85 17.03 21.64
N MET A 14 -0.80 18.28 21.19
CA MET A 14 -0.28 19.42 21.93
C MET A 14 -1.36 20.16 22.75
N GLY A 15 -2.60 19.65 22.76
CA GLY A 15 -3.74 20.27 23.43
C GLY A 15 -4.41 21.40 22.64
N ILE A 16 -4.10 21.54 21.35
CA ILE A 16 -4.68 22.56 20.47
C ILE A 16 -5.81 21.90 19.68
N MET A 17 -7.05 22.33 19.92
CA MET A 17 -8.22 21.82 19.22
C MET A 17 -8.49 22.67 17.99
N ILE A 18 -8.18 22.13 16.81
CA ILE A 18 -8.38 22.79 15.53
C ILE A 18 -8.72 21.77 14.45
N THR A 19 -9.62 22.09 13.52
CA THR A 19 -10.00 21.19 12.43
C THR A 19 -9.18 21.47 11.15
N PRO A 20 -9.08 20.49 10.24
CA PRO A 20 -8.45 20.71 8.93
C PRO A 20 -9.11 21.83 8.11
N GLU A 21 -10.42 22.02 8.23
CA GLU A 21 -11.17 23.07 7.52
C GLU A 21 -10.79 24.47 8.02
N GLU A 22 -10.62 24.63 9.34
CA GLU A 22 -10.14 25.87 9.93
C GLU A 22 -8.74 26.23 9.40
N LEU A 23 -7.83 25.25 9.35
CA LEU A 23 -6.49 25.43 8.78
C LEU A 23 -6.49 25.75 7.28
N THR A 24 -7.46 25.21 6.54
CA THR A 24 -7.62 25.49 5.11
C THR A 24 -8.07 26.93 4.87
N SER A 25 -8.94 27.45 5.75
CA SER A 25 -9.45 28.82 5.67
C SER A 25 -8.45 29.90 6.14
N ASP A 26 -7.48 29.53 6.96
CA ASP A 26 -6.43 30.42 7.48
C ASP A 26 -5.02 29.85 7.23
N ALA A 27 -4.44 30.25 6.09
CA ALA A 27 -3.13 29.80 5.67
C ALA A 27 -1.98 30.32 6.55
N GLU A 28 -2.17 31.41 7.31
CA GLU A 28 -1.16 31.91 8.24
C GLU A 28 -1.12 31.04 9.50
N LEU A 29 -2.30 30.77 10.07
CA LEU A 29 -2.47 29.84 11.18
C LEU A 29 -1.98 28.43 10.83
N GLY A 30 -2.28 27.95 9.62
CA GLY A 30 -1.80 26.67 9.11
C GLY A 30 -0.27 26.57 9.11
N ARG A 31 0.43 27.62 8.68
CA ARG A 31 1.90 27.65 8.69
C ARG A 31 2.47 27.71 10.11
N GLU A 32 1.91 28.57 10.98
CA GLU A 32 2.36 28.68 12.37
C GLU A 32 2.26 27.33 13.10
N LEU A 33 1.13 26.65 12.94
CA LEU A 33 0.91 25.35 13.56
C LEU A 33 1.80 24.26 12.96
N ALA A 34 1.99 24.27 11.64
CA ALA A 34 2.90 23.34 10.96
C ALA A 34 4.35 23.48 11.47
N ASP A 35 4.82 24.71 11.73
CA ASP A 35 6.12 24.97 12.34
C ASP A 35 6.19 24.52 13.81
N ARG A 36 5.09 24.65 14.54
CA ARG A 36 5.01 24.26 15.97
C ARG A 36 5.00 22.74 16.17
N VAL A 37 4.37 21.98 15.27
CA VAL A 37 4.34 20.51 15.35
C VAL A 37 5.64 19.86 14.86
N GLY A 38 6.43 20.59 14.05
CA GLY A 38 7.73 20.14 13.56
C GLY A 38 8.85 20.23 14.60
N PHE A 39 9.98 19.56 14.31
CA PHE A 39 11.22 19.74 15.09
C PHE A 39 12.07 20.82 14.43
N LYS A 40 12.68 21.72 15.21
CA LYS A 40 13.54 22.78 14.65
C LYS A 40 14.88 22.22 14.18
N ASN A 41 15.40 22.78 13.09
CA ASN A 41 16.74 22.48 12.59
C ASN A 41 17.43 23.78 12.13
N ALA A 42 18.48 24.18 12.85
CA ALA A 42 19.20 25.43 12.59
C ALA A 42 20.07 25.39 11.31
N ALA A 43 20.32 24.21 10.74
CA ALA A 43 21.10 24.05 9.53
C ALA A 43 20.29 24.26 8.24
N LEU A 44 18.95 24.29 8.33
CA LEU A 44 18.08 24.52 7.17
C LEU A 44 17.84 26.02 6.97
N SER A 45 17.69 26.42 5.70
CA SER A 45 17.47 27.82 5.34
C SER A 45 16.09 28.27 5.86
N PRO A 46 16.01 29.37 6.63
CA PRO A 46 14.73 29.89 7.12
C PRO A 46 13.86 30.46 5.98
N HIS A 47 14.42 30.66 4.79
CA HIS A 47 13.73 31.21 3.63
C HIS A 47 13.09 30.14 2.73
N LEU A 48 13.31 28.85 3.02
CA LEU A 48 12.77 27.74 2.26
C LEU A 48 11.88 26.88 3.15
N THR A 49 10.64 26.65 2.72
CA THR A 49 9.77 25.68 3.37
C THR A 49 10.14 24.29 2.88
N HIS A 50 10.67 23.48 3.79
CA HIS A 50 10.95 22.07 3.54
C HIS A 50 9.73 21.25 3.98
N THR A 51 9.21 20.39 3.10
CA THR A 51 8.01 19.59 3.40
C THR A 51 8.33 18.10 3.47
N VAL A 52 7.73 17.43 4.46
CA VAL A 52 7.77 15.97 4.59
C VAL A 52 6.35 15.44 4.46
N GLN A 53 6.18 14.41 3.63
CA GLN A 53 4.92 13.73 3.51
C GLN A 53 4.76 12.75 4.67
N LEU A 54 3.67 12.92 5.43
CA LEU A 54 3.31 12.03 6.51
C LEU A 54 2.24 11.01 6.04
N PRO A 55 2.12 9.86 6.72
CA PRO A 55 1.00 8.95 6.48
C PRO A 55 -0.33 9.56 6.92
N SER A 56 -1.44 9.21 6.25
CA SER A 56 -2.78 9.67 6.63
C SER A 56 -3.16 9.14 8.02
N VAL A 57 -3.95 9.90 8.79
CA VAL A 57 -4.37 9.53 10.16
C VAL A 57 -4.95 8.13 10.24
N SER A 58 -5.69 7.72 9.20
CA SER A 58 -6.24 6.36 9.06
C SER A 58 -5.21 5.22 9.06
N MET A 59 -3.91 5.49 8.84
CA MET A 59 -2.86 4.49 9.03
C MET A 59 -2.76 4.02 10.48
N ASN A 60 -3.25 4.79 11.46
CA ASN A 60 -3.29 4.35 12.86
C ASN A 60 -4.11 3.07 13.06
N ASP A 61 -5.06 2.81 12.17
CA ASP A 61 -5.90 1.61 12.18
C ASP A 61 -5.26 0.45 11.39
N PHE A 62 -4.07 0.65 10.83
CA PHE A 62 -3.38 -0.31 9.97
C PHE A 62 -2.17 -0.95 10.67
N GLY A 63 -2.46 -1.96 11.49
CA GLY A 63 -1.46 -2.75 12.21
C GLY A 63 -0.73 -1.99 13.33
N ASP A 64 -0.04 -2.74 14.18
CA ASP A 64 0.60 -2.16 15.38
C ASP A 64 1.97 -1.53 15.10
N THR A 65 2.62 -1.93 14.01
CA THR A 65 4.01 -1.59 13.70
C THR A 65 4.20 -1.32 12.22
N VAL A 66 5.06 -0.34 11.92
CA VAL A 66 5.51 -0.01 10.56
C VAL A 66 7.02 -0.19 10.41
N ILE A 67 7.43 -0.65 9.24
CA ILE A 67 8.84 -0.77 8.87
C ILE A 67 9.22 0.43 8.00
N VAL A 68 10.16 1.25 8.47
CA VAL A 68 10.69 2.38 7.71
C VAL A 68 11.96 1.93 6.98
N ILE A 69 11.90 1.84 5.66
CA ILE A 69 13.04 1.49 4.82
C ILE A 69 13.93 2.74 4.62
N LYS A 70 15.12 2.76 5.24
CA LYS A 70 16.11 3.86 5.17
C LYS A 70 16.88 3.85 3.85
N ASN A 71 17.11 2.66 3.28
CA ASN A 71 17.82 2.48 2.02
C ASN A 71 17.10 1.47 1.12
N GLU A 72 16.19 1.97 0.29
CA GLU A 72 15.36 1.14 -0.60
C GLU A 72 16.20 0.36 -1.63
N VAL A 73 17.30 0.94 -2.14
CA VAL A 73 18.16 0.27 -3.12
C VAL A 73 18.78 -0.99 -2.53
N GLU A 74 19.37 -0.87 -1.34
CA GLU A 74 20.00 -1.99 -0.65
C GLU A 74 18.97 -3.01 -0.15
N PHE A 75 17.83 -2.53 0.34
CA PHE A 75 16.73 -3.40 0.74
C PHE A 75 16.28 -4.28 -0.43
N ARG A 76 15.96 -3.68 -1.59
CA ARG A 76 15.58 -4.42 -2.81
C ARG A 76 16.65 -5.41 -3.24
N ARG A 77 17.93 -5.00 -3.20
CA ARG A 77 19.07 -5.86 -3.55
C ARG A 77 19.13 -7.11 -2.67
N ARG A 78 18.96 -6.97 -1.34
CA ARG A 78 19.01 -8.11 -0.40
C ARG A 78 17.83 -9.06 -0.59
N ILE A 79 16.61 -8.54 -0.78
CA ILE A 79 15.44 -9.39 -1.09
C ILE A 79 15.66 -10.15 -2.40
N ILE A 80 16.02 -9.47 -3.49
CA ILE A 80 16.24 -10.10 -4.81
C ILE A 80 17.34 -11.16 -4.73
N ALA A 81 18.43 -10.89 -4.00
CA ALA A 81 19.52 -11.85 -3.84
C ALA A 81 19.04 -13.12 -3.11
N ALA A 82 18.29 -12.98 -2.01
CA ALA A 82 17.75 -14.11 -1.27
C ALA A 82 16.77 -14.94 -2.11
N VAL A 83 15.84 -14.29 -2.81
CA VAL A 83 14.87 -14.96 -3.69
C VAL A 83 15.58 -15.73 -4.81
N LYS A 84 16.58 -15.12 -5.46
CA LYS A 84 17.36 -15.78 -6.52
C LYS A 84 18.14 -17.00 -6.03
N GLN A 85 18.63 -17.00 -4.79
CA GLN A 85 19.33 -18.16 -4.22
C GLN A 85 18.42 -19.38 -4.09
N LEU A 86 17.12 -19.16 -3.90
CA LEU A 86 16.11 -20.23 -3.83
C LEU A 86 15.58 -20.66 -5.21
N GLY A 87 15.95 -19.95 -6.29
CA GLY A 87 15.39 -20.16 -7.62
C GLY A 87 13.99 -19.57 -7.81
N ASP A 88 13.55 -18.74 -6.88
CA ASP A 88 12.18 -18.23 -6.80
C ASP A 88 11.99 -16.91 -7.56
N HIS A 89 10.75 -16.38 -7.52
CA HIS A 89 10.39 -15.12 -8.15
C HIS A 89 9.84 -14.11 -7.14
N CYS A 90 10.14 -12.83 -7.34
CA CYS A 90 9.51 -11.77 -6.55
C CYS A 90 9.35 -10.48 -7.35
N ILE A 91 8.35 -9.71 -6.95
CA ILE A 91 8.18 -8.31 -7.32
C ILE A 91 7.96 -7.47 -6.07
N MET A 92 8.35 -6.21 -6.12
CA MET A 92 8.24 -5.30 -5.00
C MET A 92 8.13 -3.85 -5.46
N GLY A 93 7.40 -3.04 -4.71
CA GLY A 93 7.14 -1.66 -5.09
C GLY A 93 5.96 -1.04 -4.35
N ASP A 94 5.70 0.22 -4.69
CA ASP A 94 4.53 0.96 -4.23
C ASP A 94 3.24 0.31 -4.75
N ILE A 95 2.22 0.28 -3.89
CA ILE A 95 0.89 -0.14 -4.33
C ILE A 95 0.30 0.86 -5.31
N ARG A 96 -0.25 0.33 -6.40
CA ARG A 96 -0.99 1.09 -7.40
C ARG A 96 -2.46 1.04 -7.03
N TYR A 97 -2.98 2.22 -6.69
CA TYR A 97 -4.39 2.39 -6.38
C TYR A 97 -5.17 2.64 -7.68
N HIS A 98 -6.30 1.96 -7.80
CA HIS A 98 -7.22 2.10 -8.90
C HIS A 98 -8.56 2.57 -8.35
N GLU A 99 -9.06 3.68 -8.91
CA GLU A 99 -10.39 4.18 -8.59
C GLU A 99 -11.43 3.13 -8.98
N LEU A 100 -12.36 2.86 -8.07
CA LEU A 100 -13.61 2.19 -8.43
C LEU A 100 -14.47 3.25 -9.14
N GLU A 101 -14.90 2.99 -10.37
CA GLU A 101 -15.78 3.92 -11.09
C GLU A 101 -17.05 4.16 -10.24
N ASP A 102 -17.32 5.44 -9.95
CA ASP A 102 -18.34 5.89 -9.00
C ASP A 102 -19.75 5.51 -9.47
N ARG A 103 -20.50 4.80 -8.62
CA ARG A 103 -21.82 4.22 -8.93
C ARG A 103 -22.97 5.23 -8.94
N VAL A 104 -22.70 6.50 -8.61
CA VAL A 104 -23.74 7.53 -8.44
C VAL A 104 -24.04 8.27 -9.74
N ASP A 105 -23.17 8.19 -10.76
CA ASP A 105 -23.44 8.76 -12.08
C ASP A 105 -24.27 7.80 -12.95
N PRO A 106 -25.52 8.15 -13.32
CA PRO A 106 -26.37 7.31 -14.15
C PRO A 106 -25.78 6.94 -15.51
N SER A 107 -24.79 7.69 -16.00
CA SER A 107 -24.06 7.41 -17.24
C SER A 107 -23.01 6.30 -17.12
N THR A 108 -22.68 5.89 -15.89
CA THR A 108 -21.69 4.84 -15.56
C THR A 108 -22.30 3.55 -14.99
N LEU A 109 -23.62 3.52 -14.80
CA LEU A 109 -24.44 2.41 -14.27
C LEU A 109 -24.27 1.06 -14.98
N SER A 110 -23.59 1.00 -16.13
CA SER A 110 -23.42 -0.21 -16.93
C SER A 110 -22.19 -1.06 -16.58
N LYS A 111 -21.32 -0.61 -15.67
CA LYS A 111 -20.08 -1.33 -15.34
C LYS A 111 -20.19 -2.00 -13.98
N HIS A 112 -20.82 -3.18 -13.96
CA HIS A 112 -20.67 -4.10 -12.84
C HIS A 112 -19.19 -4.47 -12.70
N CYS A 113 -18.58 -4.16 -11.55
CA CYS A 113 -17.24 -4.63 -11.22
C CYS A 113 -17.36 -5.88 -10.36
N VAL A 114 -16.88 -7.02 -10.88
CA VAL A 114 -16.74 -8.26 -10.12
C VAL A 114 -15.29 -8.40 -9.71
N SER A 115 -15.01 -8.44 -8.41
CA SER A 115 -13.67 -8.70 -7.88
C SER A 115 -13.51 -10.19 -7.63
N LEU A 116 -12.62 -10.85 -8.36
CA LEU A 116 -12.21 -12.21 -7.98
C LEU A 116 -11.20 -12.12 -6.84
N VAL A 117 -11.50 -12.74 -5.70
CA VAL A 117 -10.58 -12.82 -4.56
C VAL A 117 -10.29 -14.29 -4.33
N SER A 118 -9.04 -14.71 -4.56
CA SER A 118 -8.59 -16.06 -4.19
C SER A 118 -8.56 -16.17 -2.66
N SER A 119 -9.68 -16.57 -2.05
CA SER A 119 -9.73 -17.11 -0.71
C SER A 119 -9.85 -18.61 -0.80
N GLY A 120 -8.96 -19.32 -0.11
CA GLY A 120 -9.11 -20.74 0.13
C GLY A 120 -8.84 -20.97 1.61
N CYS A 121 -9.90 -20.93 2.43
CA CYS A 121 -10.04 -21.58 3.75
C CYS A 121 -11.31 -21.08 4.44
N GLY A 122 -12.47 -21.68 4.13
CA GLY A 122 -13.70 -21.45 4.88
C GLY A 122 -14.72 -22.57 4.68
N ASP A 123 -15.42 -22.93 5.76
CA ASP A 123 -16.31 -24.11 5.87
C ASP A 123 -17.65 -24.02 5.09
N ASN A 124 -17.86 -23.02 4.23
CA ASN A 124 -19.17 -22.75 3.61
C ASN A 124 -19.23 -23.21 2.14
N LYS A 125 -19.38 -24.52 1.93
CA LYS A 125 -19.35 -25.21 0.61
C LYS A 125 -20.69 -25.26 -0.18
N GLU A 126 -21.79 -24.68 0.29
CA GLU A 126 -23.10 -25.01 -0.31
C GLU A 126 -23.55 -24.16 -1.53
N LEU A 127 -22.92 -23.02 -1.82
CA LEU A 127 -23.44 -22.08 -2.85
C LEU A 127 -22.69 -22.07 -4.20
N SER A 128 -21.59 -22.82 -4.36
CA SER A 128 -20.65 -22.66 -5.49
C SER A 128 -20.66 -23.79 -6.55
N LYS A 129 -21.46 -24.85 -6.39
CA LYS A 129 -21.33 -26.11 -7.17
C LYS A 129 -21.50 -26.02 -8.69
N ASN A 130 -22.08 -24.96 -9.24
CA ASN A 130 -22.30 -24.85 -10.69
C ASN A 130 -21.14 -24.16 -11.45
N TRP A 131 -20.16 -23.59 -10.75
CA TRP A 131 -19.08 -22.78 -11.33
C TRP A 131 -17.69 -23.32 -11.02
N LEU A 132 -17.63 -24.44 -10.30
CA LEU A 132 -16.40 -25.10 -9.90
C LEU A 132 -16.17 -26.32 -10.81
N SER A 133 -14.92 -26.57 -11.16
CA SER A 133 -14.49 -27.79 -11.83
C SER A 133 -14.64 -29.01 -10.91
N GLU A 134 -14.47 -30.23 -11.46
CA GLU A 134 -14.75 -31.50 -10.76
C GLU A 134 -14.00 -31.69 -9.43
N ASN A 135 -12.97 -30.89 -9.17
CA ASN A 135 -12.17 -30.83 -7.95
C ASN A 135 -12.58 -29.68 -6.98
N GLU A 136 -13.74 -29.05 -7.18
CA GLU A 136 -14.23 -27.87 -6.43
C GLU A 136 -13.41 -26.58 -6.66
N THR A 137 -12.77 -26.39 -7.83
CA THR A 137 -11.92 -25.22 -8.09
C THR A 137 -12.39 -24.36 -9.28
N PHE A 138 -12.17 -23.04 -9.21
CA PHE A 138 -12.47 -22.11 -10.30
C PHE A 138 -11.30 -22.01 -11.30
N ASP A 139 -11.53 -22.45 -12.54
CA ASP A 139 -10.56 -22.30 -13.62
C ASP A 139 -10.64 -20.90 -14.24
N VAL A 140 -9.66 -20.06 -13.90
CA VAL A 140 -9.52 -18.68 -14.39
C VAL A 140 -9.45 -18.58 -15.92
N SER A 141 -9.06 -19.66 -16.61
CA SER A 141 -8.97 -19.68 -18.08
C SER A 141 -10.33 -19.55 -18.79
N MET A 142 -11.44 -19.77 -18.08
CA MET A 142 -12.78 -19.57 -18.66
C MET A 142 -13.11 -18.09 -18.92
N LEU A 143 -12.31 -17.18 -18.36
CA LEU A 143 -12.45 -15.74 -18.55
C LEU A 143 -11.66 -15.23 -19.76
N ASP A 144 -10.99 -16.13 -20.48
CA ASP A 144 -10.18 -15.82 -21.66
C ASP A 144 -11.07 -15.33 -22.81
N GLY A 145 -10.62 -14.27 -23.49
CA GLY A 145 -11.34 -13.66 -24.60
C GLY A 145 -12.44 -12.67 -24.21
N ILE A 146 -12.71 -12.46 -22.92
CA ILE A 146 -13.62 -11.40 -22.46
C ILE A 146 -12.87 -10.06 -22.46
N GLU A 147 -13.26 -9.16 -23.37
CA GLU A 147 -12.53 -7.92 -23.64
C GLU A 147 -12.58 -6.87 -22.51
N ASN A 148 -13.45 -7.05 -21.50
CA ASN A 148 -13.71 -6.07 -20.45
C ASN A 148 -13.31 -6.52 -19.02
N ILE A 149 -12.47 -7.55 -18.88
CA ILE A 149 -11.96 -7.99 -17.58
C ILE A 149 -10.63 -7.31 -17.26
N TYR A 150 -10.59 -6.58 -16.14
CA TYR A 150 -9.39 -5.93 -15.64
C TYR A 150 -8.71 -6.80 -14.56
N TRP A 151 -7.58 -7.40 -14.92
CA TRP A 151 -6.76 -8.18 -13.99
C TRP A 151 -5.91 -7.28 -13.07
N ARG A 152 -6.23 -7.29 -11.78
CA ARG A 152 -5.44 -6.68 -10.71
C ARG A 152 -4.54 -7.75 -10.08
N GLY A 153 -3.26 -7.44 -9.84
CA GLY A 153 -2.34 -8.36 -9.18
C GLY A 153 -1.95 -7.89 -7.77
N CYS A 154 -0.93 -8.51 -7.17
CA CYS A 154 -0.58 -8.29 -5.76
C CYS A 154 -0.08 -6.86 -5.42
N LEU A 155 0.29 -6.06 -6.43
CA LEU A 155 0.67 -4.65 -6.27
C LEU A 155 -0.46 -3.68 -6.64
N ASP A 156 -1.67 -4.17 -6.89
CA ASP A 156 -2.83 -3.38 -7.21
C ASP A 156 -3.83 -3.39 -6.04
N LYS A 157 -4.42 -2.24 -5.72
CA LYS A 157 -5.44 -2.11 -4.66
C LYS A 157 -6.51 -1.10 -5.08
N TYR A 158 -7.68 -1.18 -4.48
CA TYR A 158 -8.72 -0.15 -4.65
C TYR A 158 -8.39 1.12 -3.87
N ASP A 159 -8.74 2.26 -4.46
CA ASP A 159 -8.58 3.60 -3.90
C ASP A 159 -9.27 3.81 -2.53
N ARG A 160 -10.30 3.02 -2.21
CA ARG A 160 -10.90 2.93 -0.86
C ARG A 160 -9.83 2.75 0.23
N PHE A 161 -8.70 2.12 -0.11
CA PHE A 161 -7.58 1.89 0.79
C PHE A 161 -6.34 2.77 0.50
N ALA A 162 -6.45 3.77 -0.38
CA ALA A 162 -5.35 4.66 -0.79
C ALA A 162 -4.64 5.35 0.38
N LYS A 163 -5.34 5.51 1.50
CA LYS A 163 -4.82 6.17 2.69
C LYS A 163 -3.72 5.38 3.41
N GLN A 164 -3.58 4.07 3.15
CA GLN A 164 -2.64 3.17 3.83
C GLN A 164 -1.19 3.26 3.30
N LYS A 165 -0.96 3.91 2.15
CA LYS A 165 0.38 4.18 1.55
C LYS A 165 1.38 3.03 1.69
N GLU A 166 0.96 1.86 1.22
CA GLU A 166 1.74 0.61 1.31
C GLU A 166 2.83 0.48 0.24
N TRP A 167 3.93 -0.17 0.65
CA TRP A 167 4.95 -0.75 -0.23
C TRP A 167 5.02 -2.24 0.08
N ARG A 168 5.00 -3.10 -0.95
CA ARG A 168 4.92 -4.56 -0.75
C ARG A 168 6.11 -5.30 -1.34
N VAL A 169 6.41 -6.46 -0.75
CA VAL A 169 7.16 -7.55 -1.37
C VAL A 169 6.17 -8.66 -1.67
N CYS A 170 5.98 -9.01 -2.93
CA CYS A 170 5.30 -10.23 -3.33
C CYS A 170 6.36 -11.26 -3.70
N TRP A 171 6.43 -12.35 -2.94
CA TRP A 171 7.31 -13.47 -3.21
C TRP A 171 6.47 -14.65 -3.69
N LEU A 172 6.88 -15.22 -4.82
CA LEU A 172 6.35 -16.45 -5.37
C LEU A 172 7.42 -17.56 -5.24
N PRO A 173 7.25 -18.46 -4.27
CA PRO A 173 8.13 -19.61 -4.08
C PRO A 173 7.91 -20.67 -5.17
N SER A 174 8.98 -21.39 -5.53
CA SER A 174 8.96 -22.45 -6.54
C SER A 174 8.16 -23.68 -6.08
N GLU A 175 8.24 -24.00 -4.78
CA GLU A 175 7.39 -25.01 -4.17
C GLU A 175 6.07 -24.36 -3.77
N LEU A 176 4.94 -24.89 -4.21
CA LEU A 176 3.60 -24.34 -3.96
C LEU A 176 2.90 -25.21 -2.91
N ASN A 177 2.77 -24.67 -1.69
CA ASN A 177 2.16 -25.35 -0.56
C ASN A 177 1.61 -24.30 0.43
N TYR A 178 0.84 -24.76 1.42
CA TYR A 178 0.21 -23.91 2.44
C TYR A 178 1.13 -23.63 3.65
N GLU A 179 2.35 -24.16 3.63
CA GLU A 179 3.27 -24.01 4.75
C GLU A 179 3.79 -22.58 4.84
N ALA A 180 3.98 -22.09 6.07
CA ALA A 180 4.58 -20.80 6.30
C ALA A 180 6.04 -20.81 5.81
N LYS A 181 6.37 -19.87 4.91
CA LYS A 181 7.70 -19.77 4.32
C LYS A 181 8.49 -18.61 4.91
N ILE A 182 9.77 -18.86 5.15
CA ILE A 182 10.69 -17.87 5.70
C ILE A 182 11.74 -17.55 4.65
N LEU A 183 11.78 -16.30 4.19
CA LEU A 183 12.83 -15.80 3.32
C LEU A 183 13.97 -15.21 4.17
N HIS A 184 15.12 -15.89 4.20
CA HIS A 184 16.30 -15.40 4.91
C HIS A 184 17.06 -14.35 4.09
N VAL A 185 16.95 -13.08 4.49
CA VAL A 185 17.52 -11.92 3.75
C VAL A 185 18.77 -11.33 4.41
N GLY A 186 19.26 -11.98 5.47
CA GLY A 186 20.29 -11.45 6.36
C GLY A 186 19.74 -10.39 7.32
N SER A 187 20.62 -9.77 8.11
CA SER A 187 20.24 -8.65 8.96
C SER A 187 19.79 -7.46 8.12
N LEU A 188 18.78 -6.73 8.60
CA LEU A 188 18.27 -5.50 7.97
C LEU A 188 18.39 -4.28 8.89
N GLU A 189 18.92 -4.42 10.11
CA GLU A 189 18.97 -3.38 11.14
C GLU A 189 19.66 -2.08 10.66
N ASP A 190 20.62 -2.23 9.75
CA ASP A 190 21.35 -1.11 9.15
C ASP A 190 20.49 -0.29 8.17
N ILE A 191 19.45 -0.90 7.57
CA ILE A 191 18.67 -0.30 6.49
C ILE A 191 17.17 -0.15 6.77
N ILE A 192 16.66 -0.71 7.87
CA ILE A 192 15.28 -0.47 8.32
C ILE A 192 15.24 0.03 9.76
N ASP A 193 14.17 0.74 10.11
CA ASP A 193 13.77 0.96 11.49
C ASP A 193 12.36 0.39 11.69
N ILE A 194 12.11 -0.19 12.87
CA ILE A 194 10.80 -0.71 13.26
C ILE A 194 10.19 0.30 14.23
N VAL A 195 9.02 0.83 13.91
CA VAL A 195 8.39 1.94 14.64
C VAL A 195 6.94 1.57 14.94
N PRO A 196 6.44 1.80 16.17
CA PRO A 196 5.00 1.67 16.45
C PRO A 196 4.20 2.58 15.50
N THR A 197 3.10 2.07 14.93
CA THR A 197 2.31 2.81 13.93
C THR A 197 1.88 4.19 14.43
N LYS A 198 1.46 4.29 15.69
CA LYS A 198 1.06 5.55 16.34
C LYS A 198 2.18 6.62 16.38
N ASP A 199 3.44 6.21 16.38
CA ASP A 199 4.60 7.08 16.56
C ASP A 199 5.24 7.49 15.22
N ILE A 200 4.81 6.91 14.09
CA ILE A 200 5.45 7.11 12.79
C ILE A 200 5.56 8.58 12.37
N ARG A 201 4.54 9.39 12.64
CA ARG A 201 4.53 10.83 12.30
C ARG A 201 5.62 11.58 13.04
N ARG A 202 5.72 11.35 14.35
CA ARG A 202 6.76 11.96 15.19
C ARG A 202 8.14 11.45 14.83
N TYR A 203 8.27 10.16 14.55
CA TYR A 203 9.52 9.57 14.05
C TYR A 203 9.98 10.26 12.75
N LEU A 204 9.09 10.43 11.76
CA LEU A 204 9.41 11.07 10.48
C LEU A 204 9.76 12.55 10.66
N LEU A 205 9.00 13.32 11.45
CA LEU A 205 9.31 14.72 11.74
C LEU A 205 10.64 14.89 12.47
N LYS A 206 10.99 13.96 13.36
CA LYS A 206 12.29 13.97 14.04
C LYS A 206 13.43 13.65 13.06
N LYS A 207 13.23 12.65 12.20
CA LYS A 207 14.20 12.26 11.17
C LYS A 207 14.45 13.37 10.16
N TYR A 208 13.39 14.06 9.76
CA TYR A 208 13.42 15.21 8.85
C TYR A 208 13.24 16.51 9.64
N SER A 209 14.09 16.72 10.65
CA SER A 209 14.02 17.94 11.45
C SER A 209 14.15 19.21 10.59
N GLY A 210 13.27 20.17 10.86
CA GLY A 210 13.05 21.43 10.15
C GLY A 210 12.12 21.31 8.93
N TYR A 211 11.58 20.12 8.66
CA TYR A 211 10.53 19.92 7.68
C TYR A 211 9.16 20.04 8.35
N VAL A 212 8.20 20.58 7.61
CA VAL A 212 6.79 20.67 8.03
C VAL A 212 5.91 19.63 7.31
N PRO A 213 4.78 19.20 7.89
CA PRO A 213 3.85 18.32 7.20
C PRO A 213 3.35 18.96 5.89
N GLY A 214 3.49 18.25 4.78
CA GLY A 214 3.04 18.74 3.49
C GLY A 214 2.72 17.63 2.49
N ILE A 215 1.85 17.96 1.54
CA ILE A 215 1.45 17.04 0.48
C ILE A 215 2.49 17.09 -0.63
N ILE A 216 3.15 15.95 -0.86
CA ILE A 216 4.10 15.74 -1.94
C ILE A 216 3.42 14.91 -3.04
N THR A 217 3.41 15.43 -4.27
CA THR A 217 3.00 14.68 -5.45
C THR A 217 4.09 13.66 -5.79
N ASN A 218 3.92 12.42 -5.36
CA ASN A 218 4.92 11.38 -5.58
C ASN A 218 4.55 10.55 -6.81
N ASN A 219 5.33 10.67 -7.89
CA ASN A 219 5.16 9.89 -9.13
C ASN A 219 5.81 8.50 -9.04
N ARG A 220 6.18 8.03 -7.85
CA ARG A 220 6.87 6.75 -7.71
C ARG A 220 5.90 5.60 -8.02
N ARG A 221 6.17 4.95 -9.15
CA ARG A 221 5.59 3.68 -9.58
C ARG A 221 6.72 2.76 -10.03
N THR A 222 7.73 2.62 -9.19
CA THR A 222 8.87 1.73 -9.48
C THR A 222 8.57 0.35 -8.96
N ILE A 223 8.30 -0.57 -9.88
CA ILE A 223 8.28 -2.01 -9.61
C ILE A 223 9.68 -2.55 -9.87
N ALA A 224 10.27 -3.19 -8.87
CA ALA A 224 11.51 -3.94 -8.96
C ALA A 224 11.23 -5.41 -8.68
N GLY A 225 12.15 -6.30 -9.04
CA GLY A 225 11.95 -7.72 -8.81
C GLY A 225 12.99 -8.57 -9.52
N THR A 226 12.79 -9.88 -9.44
CA THR A 226 13.52 -10.86 -10.26
C THR A 226 13.05 -10.85 -11.71
N GLU A 227 11.84 -10.36 -11.96
CA GLU A 227 11.21 -10.28 -13.27
C GLU A 227 10.27 -9.07 -13.38
N SER A 228 9.68 -8.87 -14.56
CA SER A 228 8.72 -7.79 -14.79
C SER A 228 7.37 -8.10 -14.14
N TYR A 229 6.60 -7.06 -13.81
CA TYR A 229 5.24 -7.23 -13.27
C TYR A 229 4.34 -8.08 -14.17
N GLY A 230 4.45 -7.91 -15.49
CA GLY A 230 3.68 -8.69 -16.47
C GLY A 230 4.04 -10.17 -16.42
N ALA A 231 5.33 -10.51 -16.41
CA ALA A 231 5.79 -11.89 -16.33
C ALA A 231 5.36 -12.55 -15.01
N PHE A 232 5.50 -11.84 -13.88
CA PHE A 232 5.05 -12.32 -12.58
C PHE A 232 3.54 -12.61 -12.56
N LYS A 233 2.71 -11.71 -13.12
CA LYS A 233 1.26 -11.94 -13.26
C LYS A 233 0.94 -13.18 -14.10
N THR A 234 1.64 -13.37 -15.22
CA THR A 234 1.44 -14.56 -16.06
C THR A 234 1.72 -15.84 -15.27
N ARG A 235 2.83 -15.91 -14.53
CA ARG A 235 3.14 -17.07 -13.67
C ARG A 235 2.05 -17.33 -12.64
N MET A 236 1.58 -16.27 -11.97
CA MET A 236 0.51 -16.40 -10.98
C MET A 236 -0.77 -16.97 -11.60
N ARG A 237 -1.12 -16.57 -12.83
CA ARG A 237 -2.29 -17.13 -13.54
C ARG A 237 -2.19 -18.64 -13.76
N ASP A 238 -0.97 -19.14 -13.99
CA ASP A 238 -0.70 -20.57 -14.19
C ASP A 238 -0.69 -21.36 -12.87
N ILE A 239 -0.60 -20.67 -11.73
CA ILE A 239 -0.60 -21.24 -10.38
C ILE A 239 -2.01 -21.24 -9.77
N ASP A 240 -2.78 -20.19 -10.06
CA ASP A 240 -4.02 -19.83 -9.35
C ASP A 240 -5.27 -20.40 -10.03
N GLY A 241 -5.21 -21.66 -10.49
CA GLY A 241 -6.38 -22.40 -11.02
C GLY A 241 -7.44 -22.74 -9.96
N THR A 242 -7.38 -22.11 -8.79
CA THR A 242 -8.21 -22.40 -7.60
C THR A 242 -8.54 -21.12 -6.82
N GLY A 243 -9.52 -20.35 -7.29
CA GLY A 243 -10.05 -19.19 -6.56
C GLY A 243 -11.50 -19.39 -6.08
N GLU A 244 -11.90 -18.64 -5.05
CA GLU A 244 -13.32 -18.46 -4.68
C GLU A 244 -13.87 -17.17 -5.32
N PHE A 245 -15.19 -17.11 -5.54
CA PHE A 245 -15.85 -15.90 -6.00
C PHE A 245 -16.40 -15.10 -4.83
N VAL A 246 -15.93 -13.86 -4.68
CA VAL A 246 -16.59 -12.86 -3.83
C VAL A 246 -17.22 -11.81 -4.72
N MET A 247 -18.54 -11.94 -4.94
CA MET A 247 -19.28 -10.95 -5.70
C MET A 247 -19.70 -9.79 -4.78
N GLU A 248 -18.94 -8.69 -4.83
CA GLU A 248 -19.35 -7.43 -4.18
C GLU A 248 -20.35 -6.66 -5.05
N ILE A 249 -21.62 -7.01 -4.94
CA ILE A 249 -22.71 -6.13 -5.40
C ILE A 249 -22.86 -5.02 -4.36
N GLY A 250 -22.95 -3.78 -4.82
CA GLY A 250 -23.52 -2.71 -4.00
C GLY A 250 -24.03 -1.61 -4.88
#